data_AF-A0A2N9AN34-F1
#
_entry.id   AF-A0A2N9AN34-F1
#
_cell.length_a   1.000
_cell.length_b   1.000
_cell.length_c   1.000
_cell.angle_alpha   90.00
_cell.angle_beta   90.00
_cell.angle_gamma   90.00
#
_symmetry.space_group_name_H-M   'P 1'
#
loop_
_entity.id
_entity.type
_entity.pdbx_description
1 polymer ?
#
loop_
_entity_poly.entity_id
_entity_poly.type
_entity_poly.pdbx_seq_one_letter_code
_entity_poly.pdbx_strand_id
1 'polypeptide(L)'
;MFLREAEVQVLNVTRTAVAQELVEIIIHRAQRGGTCPAQMLREHGRRLALLTKLAADMQLQAVLAELDRQATRLELSAGVKISETVCA
;
A
#
# COMPACT_ATOMS: atom_id res chain seq x y z
N MET A 1 -7.60 30.92 -11.18
CA MET A 1 -8.07 29.52 -11.06
C MET A 1 -6.92 28.52 -11.05
N PHE A 2 -5.81 28.78 -11.77
CA PHE A 2 -4.63 27.89 -11.87
C PHE A 2 -3.83 27.61 -10.59
N LEU A 3 -3.79 28.51 -9.60
CA LEU A 3 -3.00 28.30 -8.37
C LEU A 3 -3.52 27.14 -7.51
N ARG A 4 -4.83 26.90 -7.49
CA ARG A 4 -5.44 25.81 -6.71
C ARG A 4 -5.12 24.42 -7.26
N GLU A 5 -4.97 24.30 -8.57
CA GLU A 5 -4.70 23.01 -9.22
C GLU A 5 -3.26 22.53 -8.96
N ALA A 6 -2.30 23.46 -8.96
CA ALA A 6 -0.91 23.17 -8.63
C ALA A 6 -0.74 22.75 -7.16
N GLU A 7 -1.41 23.43 -6.22
CA GLU A 7 -1.39 23.08 -4.80
C GLU A 7 -1.99 21.68 -4.54
N VAL A 8 -3.10 21.36 -5.21
CA VAL A 8 -3.73 20.03 -5.13
C VAL A 8 -2.83 18.95 -5.73
N GLN A 9 -2.13 19.24 -6.83
CA GLN A 9 -1.16 18.30 -7.42
C GLN A 9 0.01 18.02 -6.47
N VAL A 10 0.60 19.05 -5.86
CA VAL A 10 1.70 18.88 -4.90
C VAL A 10 1.27 18.03 -3.71
N LEU A 11 0.10 18.33 -3.13
CA LEU A 11 -0.48 17.55 -2.03
C LEU A 11 -0.71 16.08 -2.40
N ASN A 12 -1.17 15.81 -3.61
CA ASN A 12 -1.40 14.44 -4.08
C ASN A 12 -0.08 13.69 -4.32
N VAL A 13 0.96 14.35 -4.83
CA VAL A 13 2.31 13.77 -4.98
C VAL A 13 2.88 13.42 -3.61
N THR A 14 2.82 14.34 -2.64
CA THR A 14 3.30 14.09 -1.28
C THR A 14 2.53 12.95 -0.59
N ARG A 15 1.20 12.91 -0.72
CA ARG A 15 0.38 11.81 -0.17
C ARG A 15 0.75 10.45 -0.76
N THR A 16 1.00 10.41 -2.07
CA THR A 16 1.39 9.18 -2.77
C THR A 16 2.77 8.72 -2.33
N ALA A 17 3.73 9.63 -2.18
CA ALA A 17 5.08 9.30 -1.70
C ALA A 17 5.06 8.72 -0.28
N VAL A 18 4.29 9.30 0.64
CA VAL A 18 4.14 8.80 2.01
C VAL A 18 3.51 7.40 2.04
N ALA A 19 2.48 7.17 1.22
CA ALA A 19 1.86 5.85 1.11
C ALA A 19 2.84 4.80 0.58
N GLN A 20 3.65 5.17 -0.43
CA GLN A 20 4.68 4.29 -1.00
C GLN A 20 5.77 3.95 0.02
N GLU A 21 6.28 4.93 0.76
CA GLU A 21 7.29 4.70 1.81
C GLU A 21 6.77 3.73 2.87
N LEU A 22 5.51 3.88 3.31
CA LEU A 22 4.88 2.95 4.24
C LEU A 22 4.82 1.52 3.69
N VAL A 23 4.43 1.35 2.43
CA VAL A 23 4.40 0.04 1.78
C VAL A 23 5.80 -0.57 1.76
N GLU A 24 6.81 0.20 1.38
CA GLU A 24 8.19 -0.28 1.32
C GLU A 24 8.66 -0.75 2.69
N ILE A 25 8.39 0.01 3.76
CA ILE A 25 8.73 -0.39 5.13
C ILE A 25 8.06 -1.73 5.48
N ILE A 26 6.79 -1.92 5.14
CA ILE A 26 6.06 -3.16 5.43
C ILE A 26 6.66 -4.33 4.64
N ILE A 27 6.96 -4.15 3.34
CA ILE A 27 7.59 -5.17 2.51
C ILE A 27 8.95 -5.58 3.07
N HIS A 28 9.81 -4.61 3.40
CA HIS A 28 11.13 -4.90 3.95
C HIS A 28 11.04 -5.66 5.29
N ARG A 29 10.09 -5.30 6.16
CA ARG A 29 9.85 -6.03 7.41
C ARG A 29 9.38 -7.45 7.15
N ALA A 30 8.47 -7.63 6.18
CA ALA A 30 7.97 -8.95 5.83
C ALA A 30 9.10 -9.87 5.34
N GLN A 31 9.97 -9.35 4.46
CA GLN A 31 11.14 -10.05 3.94
C GLN A 31 12.14 -10.42 5.04
N ARG A 32 12.47 -9.48 5.94
CA ARG A 32 13.37 -9.76 7.08
C ARG A 32 12.80 -10.78 8.06
N GLY A 33 11.47 -10.84 8.20
CA GLY A 33 10.77 -11.78 9.06
C GLY A 33 10.43 -13.12 8.40
N GLY A 34 10.76 -13.33 7.13
CA GLY A 34 10.41 -14.56 6.40
C GLY A 34 8.91 -14.73 6.14
N THR A 35 8.14 -13.65 6.18
CA THR A 35 6.68 -13.66 5.96
C THR A 35 6.35 -13.18 4.56
N CYS A 36 5.21 -13.63 4.00
CA CYS A 36 4.75 -13.19 2.69
C CYS A 36 4.44 -11.68 2.68
N PRO A 37 5.14 -10.86 1.86
CA PRO A 37 4.92 -9.41 1.84
C PRO A 37 3.49 -9.04 1.43
N ALA A 38 2.88 -9.76 0.49
CA ALA A 38 1.50 -9.51 0.09
C ALA A 38 0.52 -9.73 1.25
N GLN A 39 0.67 -10.84 1.99
CA GLN A 39 -0.17 -11.13 3.16
C GLN A 39 0.01 -10.06 4.25
N MET A 40 1.23 -9.60 4.50
CA MET A 40 1.49 -8.56 5.49
C MET A 40 0.86 -7.22 5.10
N LEU A 41 0.90 -6.84 3.81
CA LEU A 41 0.22 -5.65 3.30
C LEU A 41 -1.31 -5.75 3.44
N ARG A 42 -1.90 -6.90 3.09
CA ARG A 42 -3.34 -7.18 3.28
C ARG A 42 -3.75 -7.03 4.74
N GLU A 43 -2.96 -7.58 5.67
CA GLU A 43 -3.25 -7.49 7.10
C GLU A 43 -3.18 -6.06 7.63
N HIS A 44 -2.16 -5.29 7.22
CA HIS A 44 -2.08 -3.88 7.58
C HIS A 44 -3.25 -3.08 6.99
N GLY A 45 -3.63 -3.34 5.74
CA GLY A 45 -4.81 -2.74 5.11
C GLY A 45 -6.09 -3.02 5.89
N ARG A 46 -6.34 -4.26 6.32
CA ARG A 46 -7.51 -4.62 7.14
C ARG A 46 -7.53 -3.87 8.48
N ARG A 47 -6.39 -3.79 9.17
CA ARG A 47 -6.27 -3.09 10.45
C ARG A 47 -6.50 -1.59 10.31
N LEU A 48 -5.95 -0.97 9.26
CA LEU A 48 -6.13 0.46 8.98
C LEU A 48 -7.55 0.78 8.50
N ALA A 49 -8.21 -0.12 7.77
CA ALA A 49 -9.60 0.05 7.35
C ALA A 49 -10.60 0.07 8.52
N LEU A 50 -10.20 -0.35 9.73
CA LEU A 50 -11.02 -0.14 10.92
C LEU A 50 -11.06 1.34 11.34
N LEU A 51 -10.01 2.10 11.06
CA LEU A 51 -9.92 3.52 11.41
C LEU A 51 -10.80 4.40 10.51
N THR A 52 -11.09 3.97 9.28
CA THR A 52 -11.99 4.71 8.38
C THR A 52 -13.44 4.74 8.87
N LYS A 53 -13.82 3.81 9.76
CA LYS A 53 -15.12 3.84 10.44
C LYS A 53 -15.23 4.96 11.48
N LEU A 54 -14.09 5.51 11.91
CA LEU A 54 -14.02 6.55 12.94
C LEU A 54 -13.87 7.95 12.33
N ALA A 55 -13.21 8.08 11.17
CA ALA A 55 -13.08 9.34 10.46
C ALA A 55 -12.89 9.12 8.95
N ALA A 56 -13.55 9.95 8.14
CA ALA A 56 -13.33 10.01 6.70
C ALA A 56 -12.06 10.82 6.40
N ASP A 57 -10.92 10.15 6.36
CA ASP A 57 -9.62 10.76 6.05
C ASP A 57 -9.15 10.36 4.64
N MET A 58 -8.99 11.36 3.75
CA MET A 58 -8.56 11.14 2.37
C MET A 58 -7.13 10.57 2.26
N GLN A 59 -6.24 10.92 3.19
CA GLN A 59 -4.87 10.41 3.21
C GLN A 59 -4.84 8.95 3.67
N LEU A 60 -5.68 8.59 4.64
CA LEU A 60 -5.87 7.19 5.02
C LEU A 60 -6.43 6.36 3.88
N GLN A 61 -7.39 6.89 3.11
CA GLN A 61 -7.92 6.21 1.91
C GLN A 61 -6.83 6.00 0.84
N ALA A 62 -5.97 7.00 0.62
CA ALA A 62 -4.85 6.88 -0.31
C ALA A 62 -3.85 5.77 0.13
N VAL A 63 -3.56 5.69 1.43
CA VAL A 63 -2.74 4.63 2.00
C VAL A 63 -3.37 3.25 1.79
N LEU A 64 -4.67 3.10 2.06
CA LEU A 64 -5.38 1.83 1.87
C LEU A 64 -5.37 1.39 0.40
N ALA A 65 -5.60 2.32 -0.53
CA ALA A 65 -5.55 2.04 -1.95
C ALA A 65 -4.14 1.60 -2.40
N GLU A 66 -3.09 2.24 -1.91
CA GLU A 66 -1.72 1.88 -2.25
C GLU A 66 -1.32 0.51 -1.67
N LEU A 67 -1.73 0.20 -0.43
CA LEU A 67 -1.53 -1.13 0.16
C LEU A 67 -2.20 -2.24 -0.67
N ASP A 68 -3.44 -2.02 -1.09
CA ASP A 68 -4.20 -2.98 -1.91
C ASP A 68 -3.57 -3.16 -3.31
N ARG A 69 -3.20 -2.05 -3.96
CA ARG A 69 -2.52 -2.06 -5.26
C ARG A 69 -1.22 -2.85 -5.21
N GLN A 70 -0.44 -2.68 -4.15
CA GLN A 70 0.87 -3.30 -3.98
C GLN A 70 0.77 -4.77 -3.59
N ALA A 71 -0.17 -5.12 -2.70
CA ALA A 71 -0.48 -6.51 -2.40
C ALA A 71 -0.90 -7.27 -3.68
N THR A 72 -1.82 -6.70 -4.46
CA THR A 72 -2.27 -7.26 -5.73
C THR A 72 -1.11 -7.41 -6.71
N ARG A 73 -0.25 -6.39 -6.86
CA ARG A 73 0.94 -6.48 -7.73
C ARG A 73 1.87 -7.62 -7.33
N LEU A 74 2.08 -7.82 -6.02
CA LEU A 74 2.92 -8.89 -5.50
C LEU A 74 2.28 -10.27 -5.71
N GLU A 75 0.97 -10.40 -5.43
CA GLU A 75 0.19 -11.62 -5.69
C GLU A 75 0.23 -12.00 -7.18
N LEU A 76 0.06 -11.03 -8.09
CA LEU A 76 0.18 -11.24 -9.52
C LEU A 76 1.60 -11.60 -9.94
N SER A 77 2.62 -10.95 -9.37
CA SER A 77 4.03 -11.29 -9.65
C SER A 77 4.42 -12.69 -9.15
N ALA A 78 3.81 -13.13 -8.04
CA ALA A 78 3.93 -14.50 -7.55
C ALA A 78 3.16 -15.47 -8.45
N GLY A 79 1.98 -15.07 -8.94
CA GLY A 79 1.17 -15.77 -9.94
C GLY A 79 1.91 -16.01 -11.26
N VAL A 80 2.73 -15.05 -11.69
CA VAL A 80 3.62 -15.18 -12.86
C VAL A 80 4.86 -16.05 -12.55
N LYS A 81 5.27 -16.16 -11.28
CA LYS A 81 6.38 -17.01 -10.80
C LYS A 81 5.95 -18.40 -10.32
N ILE A 82 4.71 -18.84 -10.58
CA ILE A 82 4.25 -20.22 -10.26
C ILE A 82 5.04 -21.30 -11.03
N SER A 83 5.97 -20.94 -11.94
CA SER A 83 6.97 -21.88 -12.44
C SER A 83 8.16 -22.13 -11.51
N GLU A 84 8.47 -21.29 -10.50
CA GLU A 84 9.73 -21.50 -9.73
C GLU A 84 9.73 -21.27 -8.21
N THR A 85 8.76 -20.60 -7.56
CA THR A 85 8.71 -20.64 -6.07
C THR A 85 7.43 -19.98 -5.56
N VAL A 86 6.42 -20.81 -5.27
CA VAL A 86 5.22 -20.36 -4.57
C VAL A 86 5.55 -20.21 -3.08
N CYS A 87 5.12 -19.09 -2.48
CA CYS A 87 5.05 -18.95 -1.03
C CYS A 87 4.21 -20.10 -0.47
N ALA A 88 4.87 -21.04 0.22
CA ALA A 88 4.24 -22.15 0.92
C ALA A 88 3.33 -21.69 2.05
#